data_AF-A0A0B2VB40-F1
#
_entry.id   AF-A0A0B2VB40-F1
#
_cell.length_a   1.000
_cell.length_b   1.000
_cell.length_c   1.000
_cell.angle_alpha   90.00
_cell.angle_beta   90.00
_cell.angle_gamma   90.00
#
_symmetry.space_group_name_H-M   'P 1'
#
loop_
_entity.id
_entity.type
_entity.pdbx_description
1 polymer ?
#
loop_
_entity_poly.entity_id
_entity_poly.type
_entity_poly.pdbx_seq_one_letter_code
_entity_poly.pdbx_strand_id
1 'polypeptide(L)'
;MVSNEMEGFHRRRTSSTSAVLTHARRISPSSTAIGPSSALQAKKLAADQPIHVAQDSLFSSTSGWTNFRGLFNLAILLLFVSNGRVALENLIKFVFRDEKWSGGRNWHLDFQLKTQLAYRIAAFFYVCVFTVHICGPVFVTLIIEGNPLYSSFALSVYVVLFLKLTSYVHVNYWCRAARVAKRESHDEVKINAPIAYPSNLTLGNLYYFVFAPTLCYELRFPRSPGRRKAFMIKRTAELFMLSFIIVALSQQWVVPLLRNSVEPFSTMNISRCIERILKLAIPNHVIWLICFYTVFHSFLNLLAEILRFADRQFYLDFWNAETISYFWKTWNIPVHRWALRHIYMPMVRNGYSKMNASVVVFFISAFFHEYLVSVPLHMFRFWAYYGMMAQIPLSYFTDKVVKGGRAGNIIMWLSLILGQPMTILMYVHDWYIFHNPHGAVNATVLSATK
;
A
#
# COMPACT_ATOMS: atom_id res chain seq x y z
N MET A 1 33.09 34.63 -74.64
CA MET A 1 33.25 34.98 -73.21
C MET A 1 33.81 33.73 -72.54
N VAL A 2 35.12 33.67 -72.32
CA VAL A 2 35.79 33.96 -71.02
C VAL A 2 35.37 32.90 -69.97
N SER A 3 36.25 32.02 -69.46
CA SER A 3 37.69 31.79 -69.68
C SER A 3 38.13 30.45 -69.03
N ASN A 4 39.26 29.88 -69.47
CA ASN A 4 40.40 29.27 -68.74
C ASN A 4 40.17 28.56 -67.36
N GLU A 5 40.97 27.58 -66.91
CA GLU A 5 42.09 26.80 -67.47
C GLU A 5 42.32 25.53 -66.62
N MET A 6 43.16 24.67 -67.17
CA MET A 6 43.80 23.49 -66.56
C MET A 6 44.55 23.74 -65.25
N GLU A 7 44.48 22.75 -64.35
CA GLU A 7 45.60 22.12 -63.62
C GLU A 7 45.05 20.78 -63.08
N GLY A 8 45.70 19.61 -63.14
CA GLY A 8 47.13 19.32 -63.25
C GLY A 8 47.73 19.22 -61.83
N PHE A 9 48.53 18.22 -61.43
CA PHE A 9 48.90 16.92 -61.99
C PHE A 9 49.63 16.18 -60.84
N HIS A 10 49.49 14.86 -60.66
CA HIS A 10 50.65 13.96 -60.47
C HIS A 10 50.27 12.48 -60.25
N ARG A 11 51.12 11.63 -60.82
CA ARG A 11 50.93 10.19 -61.05
C ARG A 11 52.24 9.48 -60.74
N ARG A 12 52.23 8.39 -59.95
CA ARG A 12 53.19 7.25 -59.95
C ARG A 12 52.79 6.24 -58.85
N ARG A 13 52.60 4.95 -59.18
CA ARG A 13 53.59 3.83 -59.17
C ARG A 13 54.03 3.45 -57.73
N THR A 14 54.18 2.19 -57.31
CA THR A 14 54.32 0.87 -57.99
C THR A 14 54.07 -0.25 -56.95
N SER A 15 53.19 -1.23 -57.18
CA SER A 15 53.46 -2.61 -57.66
C SER A 15 54.20 -3.59 -56.73
N SER A 16 53.50 -4.64 -56.28
CA SER A 16 53.99 -6.01 -55.96
C SER A 16 52.85 -6.83 -55.31
N THR A 17 52.69 -8.15 -55.49
CA THR A 17 52.88 -9.00 -56.68
C THR A 17 51.96 -10.24 -56.54
N SER A 18 51.54 -10.81 -57.67
CA SER A 18 51.16 -12.22 -57.91
C SER A 18 50.64 -13.11 -56.76
N ALA A 19 49.44 -13.70 -56.94
CA ALA A 19 49.30 -15.16 -57.05
C ALA A 19 47.86 -15.58 -57.44
N VAL A 20 47.76 -16.67 -58.20
CA VAL A 20 46.51 -17.34 -58.62
C VAL A 20 46.27 -18.56 -57.72
N LEU A 21 45.01 -18.82 -57.30
CA LEU A 21 44.33 -20.14 -57.26
C LEU A 21 43.14 -20.20 -56.26
N THR A 22 41.95 -20.41 -56.84
CA THR A 22 40.87 -21.35 -56.45
C THR A 22 40.48 -21.67 -54.99
N HIS A 23 39.16 -21.72 -54.80
CA HIS A 23 38.40 -22.65 -53.92
C HIS A 23 38.59 -22.53 -52.40
N ALA A 24 37.71 -21.74 -51.76
CA ALA A 24 37.43 -21.81 -50.33
C ALA A 24 35.97 -22.25 -50.07
N ARG A 25 35.84 -23.34 -49.32
CA ARG A 25 34.59 -24.03 -48.96
C ARG A 25 33.76 -23.18 -47.98
N ARG A 26 32.45 -23.05 -48.19
CA ARG A 26 31.54 -22.43 -47.19
C ARG A 26 31.64 -23.21 -45.87
N ILE A 27 31.99 -22.52 -44.78
CA ILE A 27 31.79 -22.97 -43.40
C ILE A 27 30.85 -21.95 -42.75
N SER A 28 29.77 -22.44 -42.14
CA SER A 28 28.74 -21.65 -41.49
C SER A 28 29.17 -21.16 -40.10
N PRO A 29 28.84 -19.92 -39.70
CA PRO A 29 29.01 -19.50 -38.31
C PRO A 29 27.96 -20.17 -37.43
N SER A 30 28.40 -20.87 -36.39
CA SER A 30 27.53 -21.49 -35.40
C SER A 30 26.91 -20.43 -34.49
N SER A 31 25.67 -20.03 -34.78
CA SER A 31 24.85 -19.25 -33.86
C SER A 31 24.44 -20.11 -32.67
N THR A 32 25.02 -19.85 -31.49
CA THR A 32 24.57 -20.44 -30.23
C THR A 32 23.23 -19.81 -29.85
N ALA A 33 22.14 -20.34 -30.41
CA ALA A 33 20.80 -19.88 -30.14
C ALA A 33 20.44 -20.14 -28.66
N ILE A 34 20.42 -19.07 -27.87
CA ILE A 34 19.92 -19.10 -26.49
C ILE A 34 18.43 -19.47 -26.55
N GLY A 35 18.11 -20.71 -26.18
CA GLY A 35 16.76 -21.25 -26.27
C GLY A 35 15.77 -20.47 -25.38
N PRO A 36 14.48 -20.35 -25.79
CA PRO A 36 13.51 -19.49 -25.12
C PRO A 36 13.20 -19.88 -23.66
N SER A 37 13.56 -21.09 -23.20
CA SER A 37 13.37 -21.53 -21.81
C SER A 37 14.27 -20.79 -20.81
N SER A 38 15.54 -20.57 -21.15
CA SER A 38 16.51 -19.92 -20.25
C SER A 38 16.15 -18.45 -19.99
N ALA A 39 15.75 -17.71 -21.03
CA ALA A 39 15.25 -16.34 -20.91
C ALA A 39 13.95 -16.26 -20.08
N LEU A 40 13.07 -17.27 -20.17
CA LEU A 40 11.86 -17.35 -19.35
C LEU A 40 12.19 -17.63 -17.87
N GLN A 41 13.19 -18.47 -17.61
CA GLN A 41 13.63 -18.84 -16.26
C GLN A 41 14.40 -17.68 -15.59
N ALA A 42 15.22 -16.94 -16.36
CA ALA A 42 15.81 -15.68 -15.94
C ALA A 42 14.74 -14.61 -15.62
N LYS A 43 13.65 -14.51 -16.40
CA LYS A 43 12.50 -13.65 -16.08
C LYS A 43 11.76 -14.07 -14.81
N LYS A 44 11.69 -15.36 -14.48
CA LYS A 44 11.12 -15.85 -13.20
C LYS A 44 11.98 -15.50 -11.97
N LEU A 45 13.29 -15.34 -12.15
CA LEU A 45 14.26 -15.08 -11.07
C LEU A 45 14.82 -13.64 -11.06
N ALA A 46 14.38 -12.79 -11.99
CA ALA A 46 14.81 -11.40 -12.07
C ALA A 46 14.51 -10.66 -10.77
N ALA A 47 15.50 -9.92 -10.26
CA ALA A 47 15.26 -8.92 -9.23
C ALA A 47 14.21 -7.94 -9.76
N ASP A 48 13.15 -7.78 -8.97
CA ASP A 48 11.91 -7.07 -9.35
C ASP A 48 12.21 -5.67 -9.90
N GLN A 49 11.51 -5.24 -10.96
CA GLN A 49 11.77 -3.94 -11.57
C GLN A 49 11.54 -2.78 -10.57
N PRO A 50 12.32 -1.69 -10.67
CA PRO A 50 12.19 -0.56 -9.74
C PRO A 50 10.79 0.05 -9.82
N ILE A 51 10.11 0.15 -8.68
CA ILE A 51 8.75 0.69 -8.55
C ILE A 51 8.74 2.18 -8.19
N HIS A 52 9.89 2.72 -7.76
CA HIS A 52 10.02 4.10 -7.31
C HIS A 52 10.56 5.02 -8.43
N VAL A 53 9.78 6.03 -8.80
CA VAL A 53 10.11 7.05 -9.80
C VAL A 53 10.05 8.43 -9.15
N ALA A 54 10.86 9.39 -9.59
CA ALA A 54 10.81 10.77 -9.08
C ALA A 54 9.55 11.49 -9.60
N GLN A 55 8.66 11.91 -8.69
CA GLN A 55 7.36 12.53 -9.01
C GLN A 55 6.78 13.25 -7.79
N ASP A 56 6.04 14.34 -8.00
CA ASP A 56 5.35 15.10 -6.93
C ASP A 56 3.93 14.53 -6.65
N SER A 57 3.40 14.74 -5.44
CA SER A 57 2.02 14.32 -5.08
C SER A 57 0.94 15.14 -5.80
N LEU A 58 -0.22 14.54 -6.10
CA LEU A 58 -1.30 15.17 -6.89
C LEU A 58 -1.96 16.42 -6.27
N PHE A 59 -1.89 16.64 -4.94
CA PHE A 59 -2.36 17.89 -4.34
C PHE A 59 -1.27 18.98 -4.25
N SER A 60 -0.05 18.70 -4.71
CA SER A 60 1.01 19.71 -4.81
C SER A 60 0.72 20.65 -5.97
N SER A 61 0.90 21.96 -5.76
CA SER A 61 0.73 22.97 -6.82
C SER A 61 1.67 22.78 -8.01
N THR A 62 2.77 22.04 -7.84
CA THR A 62 3.74 21.67 -8.88
C THR A 62 3.30 20.48 -9.73
N SER A 63 2.22 19.76 -9.37
CA SER A 63 1.75 18.57 -10.10
C SER A 63 0.95 18.89 -11.38
N GLY A 64 0.39 20.11 -11.48
CA GLY A 64 -0.46 20.51 -12.61
C GLY A 64 -1.84 19.82 -12.69
N TRP A 65 -2.25 19.05 -11.68
CA TRP A 65 -3.52 18.32 -11.70
C TRP A 65 -4.74 19.22 -11.45
N THR A 66 -5.77 19.12 -12.30
CA THR A 66 -6.95 19.99 -12.28
C THR A 66 -8.30 19.26 -12.15
N ASN A 67 -8.32 17.92 -12.19
CA ASN A 67 -9.57 17.15 -12.21
C ASN A 67 -10.07 16.77 -10.80
N PHE A 68 -10.90 17.64 -10.23
CA PHE A 68 -11.50 17.51 -8.89
C PHE A 68 -12.98 17.08 -8.87
N ARG A 69 -13.51 16.55 -9.99
CA ARG A 69 -14.95 16.21 -10.14
C ARG A 69 -15.49 15.31 -9.03
N GLY A 70 -14.69 14.36 -8.53
CA GLY A 70 -15.06 13.52 -7.40
C GLY A 70 -15.45 14.26 -6.12
N LEU A 71 -14.86 15.44 -5.85
CA LEU A 71 -15.21 16.26 -4.66
C LEU A 71 -16.59 16.93 -4.80
N PHE A 72 -17.05 17.20 -6.02
CA PHE A 72 -18.40 17.71 -6.28
C PHE A 72 -19.46 16.62 -6.05
N ASN A 73 -19.16 15.37 -6.47
CA ASN A 73 -20.03 14.22 -6.19
C ASN A 73 -20.15 13.97 -4.68
N LEU A 74 -19.05 14.09 -3.92
CA LEU A 74 -19.06 14.04 -2.46
C LEU A 74 -20.02 15.08 -1.84
N ALA A 75 -19.97 16.34 -2.30
CA ALA A 75 -20.82 17.40 -1.77
C ALA A 75 -22.32 17.12 -1.95
N ILE A 76 -22.71 16.62 -3.14
CA ILE A 76 -24.09 16.17 -3.42
C ILE A 76 -24.47 14.99 -2.53
N LEU A 77 -23.55 14.06 -2.31
CA LEU A 77 -23.81 12.84 -1.57
C LEU A 77 -23.97 13.07 -0.06
N LEU A 78 -23.26 14.05 0.52
CA LEU A 78 -23.49 14.51 1.90
C LEU A 78 -24.92 15.05 2.10
N LEU A 79 -25.50 15.74 1.10
CA LEU A 79 -26.90 16.19 1.11
C LEU A 79 -27.90 15.02 1.03
N PHE A 80 -27.59 13.96 0.26
CA PHE A 80 -28.45 12.79 0.15
C PHE A 80 -28.38 11.85 1.37
N VAL A 81 -27.21 11.66 1.97
CA VAL A 81 -27.03 10.85 3.20
C VAL A 81 -27.82 11.44 4.38
N SER A 82 -28.06 12.76 4.38
CA SER A 82 -28.94 13.42 5.36
C SER A 82 -30.41 12.97 5.30
N ASN A 83 -30.86 12.27 4.26
CA ASN A 83 -32.29 12.00 4.02
C ASN A 83 -32.64 10.55 3.61
N GLY A 84 -31.66 9.65 3.48
CA GLY A 84 -31.85 8.30 2.93
C GLY A 84 -32.12 7.19 3.97
N ARG A 85 -33.34 7.10 4.52
CA ARG A 85 -33.78 5.95 5.34
C ARG A 85 -34.55 4.93 4.47
N VAL A 86 -34.32 3.63 4.72
CA VAL A 86 -34.97 2.43 4.09
C VAL A 86 -34.37 1.94 2.76
N ALA A 87 -33.55 0.88 2.84
CA ALA A 87 -33.73 -0.43 2.16
C ALA A 87 -32.42 -1.26 2.10
N LEU A 88 -32.37 -2.41 2.78
CA LEU A 88 -31.48 -3.52 2.42
C LEU A 88 -31.89 -4.82 3.12
N GLU A 89 -32.02 -5.91 2.34
CA GLU A 89 -31.82 -7.34 2.68
C GLU A 89 -32.31 -8.13 1.43
N ASN A 90 -31.72 -9.23 0.93
CA ASN A 90 -30.79 -10.22 1.48
C ASN A 90 -29.77 -10.72 0.42
N LEU A 91 -28.71 -11.44 0.83
CA LEU A 91 -27.62 -11.92 -0.04
C LEU A 91 -27.18 -13.39 0.21
N ILE A 92 -26.78 -14.08 -0.87
CA ILE A 92 -25.84 -15.24 -0.96
C ILE A 92 -26.26 -16.64 -0.43
N LYS A 93 -26.05 -17.66 -1.31
CA LYS A 93 -25.17 -18.86 -1.19
C LYS A 93 -25.17 -19.59 -2.56
N PHE A 94 -24.20 -20.37 -3.04
CA PHE A 94 -23.25 -21.33 -2.44
C PHE A 94 -21.91 -21.45 -3.23
N VAL A 95 -20.97 -22.31 -2.77
CA VAL A 95 -19.65 -22.69 -3.37
C VAL A 95 -19.49 -24.23 -3.18
N PHE A 96 -18.97 -25.10 -4.07
CA PHE A 96 -17.56 -25.40 -4.48
C PHE A 96 -17.52 -26.67 -5.39
N ARG A 97 -16.43 -26.93 -6.17
CA ARG A 97 -15.50 -28.10 -6.04
C ARG A 97 -14.58 -28.40 -7.28
N ASP A 98 -13.29 -28.69 -6.99
CA ASP A 98 -12.14 -29.42 -7.63
C ASP A 98 -11.99 -29.79 -9.12
N GLU A 99 -10.74 -29.71 -9.67
CA GLU A 99 -9.85 -30.89 -9.93
C GLU A 99 -8.38 -30.60 -10.39
N LYS A 100 -7.44 -31.41 -9.85
CA LYS A 100 -6.15 -32.02 -10.32
C LYS A 100 -5.02 -31.29 -11.12
N TRP A 101 -3.78 -31.76 -10.86
CA TRP A 101 -2.50 -31.51 -11.57
C TRP A 101 -1.71 -32.84 -11.74
N SER A 102 -0.74 -32.93 -12.67
CA SER A 102 0.14 -34.10 -12.91
C SER A 102 1.65 -33.73 -12.97
N GLY A 103 2.53 -34.65 -12.54
CA GLY A 103 3.99 -34.45 -12.36
C GLY A 103 4.85 -34.52 -13.65
N GLY A 104 6.19 -34.58 -13.64
CA GLY A 104 7.22 -34.57 -12.58
C GLY A 104 8.50 -33.85 -13.10
N ARG A 105 9.77 -34.17 -12.76
CA ARG A 105 10.44 -35.13 -11.83
C ARG A 105 11.81 -34.49 -11.41
N ASN A 106 12.56 -35.09 -10.48
CA ASN A 106 13.78 -34.53 -9.84
C ASN A 106 15.10 -34.65 -10.63
N TRP A 107 16.03 -33.71 -10.41
CA TRP A 107 17.51 -33.91 -10.38
C TRP A 107 18.27 -32.70 -9.76
N HIS A 108 18.19 -32.45 -8.43
CA HIS A 108 19.00 -31.41 -7.74
C HIS A 108 19.23 -31.64 -6.23
N LEU A 109 18.94 -32.85 -5.70
CA LEU A 109 18.56 -32.98 -4.29
C LEU A 109 19.69 -32.72 -3.27
N ASP A 110 20.93 -33.10 -3.56
CA ASP A 110 21.96 -33.23 -2.52
C ASP A 110 22.67 -31.90 -2.16
N PHE A 111 22.81 -30.97 -3.11
CA PHE A 111 23.33 -29.62 -2.82
C PHE A 111 22.26 -28.66 -2.27
N GLN A 112 20.99 -28.86 -2.66
CA GLN A 112 19.89 -28.05 -2.14
C GLN A 112 19.61 -28.31 -0.65
N LEU A 113 19.77 -29.53 -0.13
CA LEU A 113 19.40 -29.85 1.26
C LEU A 113 20.10 -28.96 2.30
N LYS A 114 21.40 -28.68 2.13
CA LYS A 114 22.19 -27.84 3.06
C LYS A 114 21.81 -26.36 3.01
N THR A 115 21.46 -25.83 1.84
CA THR A 115 20.94 -24.45 1.71
C THR A 115 19.48 -24.33 2.15
N GLN A 116 18.63 -25.31 1.83
CA GLN A 116 17.22 -25.37 2.24
C GLN A 116 17.08 -25.44 3.76
N LEU A 117 17.92 -26.20 4.46
CA LEU A 117 17.91 -26.23 5.94
C LEU A 117 18.23 -24.84 6.52
N ALA A 118 19.29 -24.18 6.04
CA ALA A 118 19.62 -22.82 6.47
C ALA A 118 18.51 -21.81 6.15
N TYR A 119 17.86 -21.92 4.99
CA TYR A 119 16.71 -21.08 4.64
C TYR A 119 15.47 -21.36 5.48
N ARG A 120 15.19 -22.62 5.86
CA ARG A 120 14.10 -22.99 6.77
C ARG A 120 14.34 -22.46 8.18
N ILE A 121 15.55 -22.58 8.70
CA ILE A 121 15.95 -22.03 10.00
C ILE A 121 15.84 -20.50 9.98
N ALA A 122 16.34 -19.83 8.93
CA ALA A 122 16.21 -18.38 8.80
C ALA A 122 14.74 -17.93 8.66
N ALA A 123 13.92 -18.65 7.90
CA ALA A 123 12.48 -18.35 7.77
C ALA A 123 11.75 -18.51 9.11
N PHE A 124 12.01 -19.59 9.85
CA PHE A 124 11.48 -19.79 11.20
C PHE A 124 11.92 -18.66 12.14
N PHE A 125 13.20 -18.29 12.14
CA PHE A 125 13.70 -17.16 12.92
C PHE A 125 13.00 -15.84 12.58
N TYR A 126 12.84 -15.51 11.30
CA TYR A 126 12.10 -14.29 10.90
C TYR A 126 10.63 -14.33 11.32
N VAL A 127 9.96 -15.48 11.22
CA VAL A 127 8.58 -15.66 11.72
C VAL A 127 8.53 -15.40 13.22
N CYS A 128 9.39 -16.04 14.02
CA CYS A 128 9.44 -15.81 15.48
C CYS A 128 9.69 -14.34 15.83
N VAL A 129 10.69 -13.70 15.21
CA VAL A 129 11.01 -12.28 15.44
C VAL A 129 9.84 -11.38 15.07
N PHE A 130 9.17 -11.62 13.94
CA PHE A 130 8.02 -10.82 13.51
C PHE A 130 6.76 -11.06 14.36
N THR A 131 6.53 -12.30 14.83
CA THR A 131 5.48 -12.59 15.81
C THR A 131 5.73 -11.85 17.12
N VAL A 132 6.95 -11.90 17.67
CA VAL A 132 7.31 -11.15 18.89
C VAL A 132 7.17 -9.64 18.69
N HIS A 133 7.58 -9.13 17.52
CA HIS A 133 7.48 -7.70 17.16
C HIS A 133 6.03 -7.18 17.09
N ILE A 134 5.06 -8.03 16.73
CA ILE A 134 3.63 -7.65 16.70
C ILE A 134 2.94 -7.98 18.03
N CYS A 135 3.24 -9.10 18.68
CA CYS A 135 2.57 -9.52 19.92
C CYS A 135 3.11 -8.80 21.18
N GLY A 136 4.40 -8.43 21.22
CA GLY A 136 5.01 -7.74 22.35
C GLY A 136 4.35 -6.38 22.66
N PRO A 137 4.19 -5.47 21.67
CA PRO A 137 3.50 -4.21 21.87
C PRO A 137 2.04 -4.35 22.32
N VAL A 138 1.34 -5.41 21.89
CA VAL A 138 -0.02 -5.72 22.35
C VAL A 138 -0.02 -6.03 23.84
N PHE A 139 0.84 -6.94 24.30
CA PHE A 139 0.95 -7.30 25.70
C PHE A 139 1.26 -6.08 26.58
N VAL A 140 2.19 -5.23 26.15
CA VAL A 140 2.53 -3.96 26.84
C VAL A 140 1.34 -3.00 26.88
N THR A 141 0.62 -2.83 25.76
CA THR A 141 -0.54 -1.92 25.67
C THR A 141 -1.73 -2.39 26.52
N LEU A 142 -1.93 -3.70 26.63
CA LEU A 142 -2.99 -4.29 27.45
C LEU A 142 -2.69 -4.25 28.95
N ILE A 143 -1.41 -4.16 29.36
CA ILE A 143 -1.02 -4.05 30.78
C ILE A 143 -0.96 -2.59 31.26
N ILE A 144 -0.48 -1.67 30.42
CA ILE A 144 -0.16 -0.30 30.86
C ILE A 144 -1.40 0.62 30.91
N GLU A 145 -2.55 0.20 30.37
CA GLU A 145 -3.82 0.96 30.34
C GLU A 145 -3.65 2.45 29.94
N GLY A 146 -2.69 2.71 29.03
CA GLY A 146 -2.34 4.05 28.58
C GLY A 146 -3.40 4.66 27.65
N ASN A 147 -3.35 5.98 27.48
CA ASN A 147 -4.28 6.72 26.61
C ASN A 147 -4.38 6.06 25.21
N PRO A 148 -5.59 5.69 24.74
CA PRO A 148 -5.78 4.95 23.49
C PRO A 148 -5.18 5.62 22.24
N LEU A 149 -5.09 6.96 22.21
CA LEU A 149 -4.51 7.68 21.07
C LEU A 149 -2.99 7.46 20.97
N TYR A 150 -2.28 7.53 22.11
CA TYR A 150 -0.84 7.24 22.14
C TYR A 150 -0.56 5.76 21.89
N SER A 151 -1.38 4.88 22.45
CA SER A 151 -1.33 3.44 22.20
C SER A 151 -1.53 3.12 20.71
N SER A 152 -2.57 3.66 20.07
CA SER A 152 -2.83 3.45 18.62
C SER A 152 -1.71 4.01 17.74
N PHE A 153 -1.16 5.17 18.09
CA PHE A 153 0.01 5.74 17.39
C PHE A 153 1.26 4.84 17.53
N ALA A 154 1.57 4.36 18.74
CA ALA A 154 2.69 3.47 18.97
C ALA A 154 2.53 2.15 18.19
N LEU A 155 1.36 1.50 18.29
CA LEU A 155 1.05 0.29 17.54
C LEU A 155 1.14 0.52 16.01
N SER A 156 0.75 1.69 15.51
CA SER A 156 0.90 2.06 14.09
C SER A 156 2.36 2.10 13.65
N VAL A 157 3.28 2.59 14.50
CA VAL A 157 4.73 2.54 14.23
C VAL A 157 5.24 1.09 14.17
N TYR A 158 4.79 0.21 15.09
CA TYR A 158 5.15 -1.20 15.05
C TYR A 158 4.66 -1.91 13.78
N VAL A 159 3.41 -1.63 13.34
CA VAL A 159 2.87 -2.17 12.07
C VAL A 159 3.68 -1.66 10.87
N VAL A 160 3.95 -0.35 10.77
CA VAL A 160 4.78 0.22 9.69
C VAL A 160 6.17 -0.42 9.64
N LEU A 161 6.79 -0.63 10.80
CA LEU A 161 8.10 -1.28 10.90
C LEU A 161 8.05 -2.77 10.51
N PHE A 162 7.01 -3.52 10.89
CA PHE A 162 6.79 -4.90 10.46
C PHE A 162 6.67 -5.01 8.92
N LEU A 163 5.88 -4.12 8.29
CA LEU A 163 5.70 -4.12 6.83
C LEU A 163 7.03 -3.82 6.13
N LYS A 164 7.77 -2.80 6.61
CA LYS A 164 9.12 -2.47 6.11
C LYS A 164 10.09 -3.64 6.26
N LEU A 165 10.21 -4.24 7.45
CA LEU A 165 11.12 -5.36 7.70
C LEU A 165 10.78 -6.57 6.82
N THR A 166 9.49 -6.88 6.63
CA THR A 166 9.04 -7.92 5.71
C THR A 166 9.51 -7.65 4.27
N SER A 167 9.38 -6.40 3.80
CA SER A 167 9.87 -6.00 2.47
C SER A 167 11.39 -6.11 2.36
N TYR A 168 12.12 -5.67 3.39
CA TYR A 168 13.59 -5.76 3.45
C TYR A 168 14.08 -7.21 3.40
N VAL A 169 13.45 -8.12 4.15
CA VAL A 169 13.77 -9.56 4.11
C VAL A 169 13.48 -10.16 2.74
N HIS A 170 12.29 -9.90 2.17
CA HIS A 170 11.91 -10.40 0.85
C HIS A 170 12.86 -9.95 -0.27
N VAL A 171 13.16 -8.65 -0.35
CA VAL A 171 13.99 -8.09 -1.42
C VAL A 171 15.45 -8.55 -1.30
N ASN A 172 16.01 -8.61 -0.08
CA ASN A 172 17.37 -9.16 0.11
C ASN A 172 17.42 -10.68 -0.15
N TYR A 173 16.34 -11.42 0.14
CA TYR A 173 16.21 -12.83 -0.25
C TYR A 173 16.22 -12.98 -1.78
N TRP A 174 15.45 -12.18 -2.52
CA TRP A 174 15.44 -12.19 -3.99
C TRP A 174 16.80 -11.84 -4.59
N CYS A 175 17.48 -10.81 -4.09
CA CYS A 175 18.83 -10.45 -4.55
C CYS A 175 19.86 -11.56 -4.27
N ARG A 176 19.77 -12.23 -3.12
CA ARG A 176 20.63 -13.38 -2.79
C ARG A 176 20.35 -14.57 -3.71
N ALA A 177 19.08 -14.90 -3.95
CA ALA A 177 18.68 -15.98 -4.85
C ALA A 177 19.16 -15.73 -6.30
N ALA A 178 18.95 -14.52 -6.82
CA ALA A 178 19.44 -14.12 -8.14
C ALA A 178 20.99 -14.18 -8.25
N ARG A 179 21.71 -13.82 -7.18
CA ARG A 179 23.18 -13.95 -7.12
C ARG A 179 23.66 -15.40 -7.10
N VAL A 180 22.92 -16.32 -6.48
CA VAL A 180 23.22 -17.77 -6.54
C VAL A 180 22.98 -18.30 -7.95
N ALA A 181 21.80 -18.07 -8.52
CA ALA A 181 21.47 -18.49 -9.89
C ALA A 181 22.46 -17.97 -10.94
N LYS A 182 22.94 -16.72 -10.80
CA LYS A 182 23.97 -16.16 -11.69
C LYS A 182 25.35 -16.80 -11.53
N ARG A 183 25.70 -17.28 -10.33
CA ARG A 183 26.95 -18.05 -10.13
C ARG A 183 26.87 -19.41 -10.80
N GLU A 184 25.70 -20.02 -10.82
CA GLU A 184 25.43 -21.30 -11.47
C GLU A 184 25.40 -21.20 -13.01
N SER A 185 25.06 -20.04 -13.58
CA SER A 185 24.98 -19.85 -15.05
C SER A 185 26.32 -19.52 -15.74
N HIS A 186 27.42 -19.39 -15.00
CA HIS A 186 28.76 -19.02 -15.53
C HIS A 186 28.86 -17.71 -16.35
N ASP A 187 27.81 -16.89 -16.40
CA ASP A 187 27.79 -15.63 -17.16
C ASP A 187 28.50 -14.47 -16.43
N GLU A 188 29.75 -14.18 -16.81
CA GLU A 188 30.50 -12.98 -16.40
C GLU A 188 30.00 -11.68 -17.07
N VAL A 189 28.72 -11.37 -16.96
CA VAL A 189 28.23 -10.02 -17.28
C VAL A 189 28.60 -9.07 -16.15
N LYS A 190 29.55 -8.15 -16.39
CA LYS A 190 29.89 -7.04 -15.49
C LYS A 190 28.69 -6.10 -15.33
N ILE A 191 27.89 -6.30 -14.28
CA ILE A 191 26.82 -5.37 -13.92
C ILE A 191 27.44 -4.18 -13.20
N ASN A 192 27.68 -3.10 -13.93
CA ASN A 192 28.08 -1.79 -13.39
C ASN A 192 26.91 -1.12 -12.66
N ALA A 193 26.46 -1.72 -11.56
CA ALA A 193 25.53 -1.12 -10.60
C ALA A 193 26.31 -0.68 -9.35
N PRO A 194 26.40 0.62 -9.01
CA PRO A 194 27.25 1.11 -7.93
C PRO A 194 26.79 0.70 -6.52
N ILE A 195 25.57 0.17 -6.38
CA ILE A 195 25.09 -0.51 -5.17
C ILE A 195 24.51 -1.85 -5.63
N ALA A 196 25.13 -2.95 -5.20
CA ALA A 196 24.76 -4.31 -5.61
C ALA A 196 24.93 -5.26 -4.42
N TYR A 197 24.01 -6.22 -4.25
CA TYR A 197 24.06 -7.15 -3.12
C TYR A 197 25.41 -7.92 -3.08
N PRO A 198 26.16 -7.91 -1.96
CA PRO A 198 25.74 -7.53 -0.61
C PRO A 198 26.10 -6.10 -0.13
N SER A 199 26.67 -5.21 -0.96
CA SER A 199 27.13 -3.87 -0.50
C SER A 199 26.01 -2.94 -0.03
N ASN A 200 24.75 -3.31 -0.25
CA ASN A 200 23.59 -2.60 0.29
C ASN A 200 23.36 -2.84 1.79
N LEU A 201 23.94 -3.89 2.39
CA LEU A 201 23.72 -4.31 3.78
C LEU A 201 24.49 -3.45 4.80
N THR A 202 24.19 -2.15 4.85
CA THR A 202 24.75 -1.20 5.83
C THR A 202 23.66 -0.67 6.75
N LEU A 203 24.03 -0.37 8.00
CA LEU A 203 23.08 0.24 8.97
C LEU A 203 22.53 1.58 8.45
N GLY A 204 23.35 2.38 7.76
CA GLY A 204 22.91 3.65 7.15
C GLY A 204 21.81 3.45 6.09
N ASN A 205 21.93 2.42 5.23
CA ASN A 205 20.88 2.09 4.25
C ASN A 205 19.61 1.57 4.92
N LEU A 206 19.75 0.76 5.98
CA LEU A 206 18.63 0.23 6.76
C LEU A 206 17.86 1.35 7.44
N TYR A 207 18.53 2.20 8.25
CA TYR A 207 17.88 3.32 8.93
C TYR A 207 17.27 4.31 7.94
N TYR A 208 17.93 4.58 6.80
CA TYR A 208 17.32 5.40 5.76
C TYR A 208 15.98 4.82 5.28
N PHE A 209 15.91 3.52 5.03
CA PHE A 209 14.67 2.86 4.63
C PHE A 209 13.62 2.82 5.75
N VAL A 210 14.03 2.63 7.01
CA VAL A 210 13.12 2.68 8.17
C VAL A 210 12.37 4.01 8.21
N PHE A 211 13.05 5.14 8.00
CA PHE A 211 12.40 6.46 8.01
C PHE A 211 11.79 6.88 6.66
N ALA A 212 12.20 6.31 5.52
CA ALA A 212 11.66 6.69 4.21
C ALA A 212 10.12 6.50 4.13
N PRO A 213 9.35 7.40 3.49
CA PRO A 213 7.88 7.29 3.39
C PRO A 213 7.41 6.26 2.35
N THR A 214 8.03 5.07 2.35
CA THR A 214 7.67 3.90 1.54
C THR A 214 7.75 2.64 2.39
N LEU A 215 6.88 1.67 2.11
CA LEU A 215 6.89 0.34 2.73
C LEU A 215 7.67 -0.69 1.90
N CYS A 216 7.97 -0.39 0.64
CA CYS A 216 8.74 -1.25 -0.26
C CYS A 216 10.23 -0.92 -0.18
N TYR A 217 11.07 -1.91 0.13
CA TYR A 217 12.52 -1.76 0.08
C TYR A 217 13.03 -1.83 -1.37
N GLU A 218 14.02 -1.00 -1.70
CA GLU A 218 14.81 -1.08 -2.92
C GLU A 218 16.27 -0.76 -2.61
N LEU A 219 17.19 -1.30 -3.41
CA LEU A 219 18.63 -1.07 -3.23
C LEU A 219 19.02 0.38 -3.52
N ARG A 220 18.23 1.09 -4.34
CA ARG A 220 18.45 2.49 -4.71
C ARG A 220 17.12 3.23 -4.87
N PHE A 221 16.79 4.06 -3.89
CA PHE A 221 15.66 4.98 -3.98
C PHE A 221 16.00 6.22 -4.83
N PRO A 222 15.04 6.79 -5.58
CA PRO A 222 15.22 8.05 -6.28
C PRO A 222 15.35 9.20 -5.27
N ARG A 223 16.29 10.14 -5.51
CA ARG A 223 16.64 11.21 -4.57
C ARG A 223 16.44 12.60 -5.15
N SER A 224 15.91 13.53 -4.34
CA SER A 224 15.80 14.95 -4.70
C SER A 224 17.18 15.62 -4.66
N PRO A 225 17.49 16.57 -5.58
CA PRO A 225 18.82 17.21 -5.66
C PRO A 225 19.15 18.09 -4.44
N GLY A 226 18.13 18.70 -3.82
CA GLY A 226 18.27 19.52 -2.61
C GLY A 226 17.08 19.37 -1.66
N ARG A 227 16.93 20.32 -0.73
CA ARG A 227 15.79 20.42 0.21
C ARG A 227 15.07 21.76 0.04
N ARG A 228 13.82 21.75 -0.40
CA ARG A 228 12.96 22.92 -0.65
C ARG A 228 12.45 23.53 0.68
N LYS A 229 13.18 24.50 1.24
CA LYS A 229 12.89 25.08 2.58
C LYS A 229 11.47 25.65 2.71
N ALA A 230 11.01 26.46 1.76
CA ALA A 230 9.65 27.02 1.76
C ALA A 230 8.57 25.92 1.70
N PHE A 231 8.81 24.85 0.93
CA PHE A 231 7.92 23.68 0.90
C PHE A 231 7.86 22.98 2.26
N MET A 232 9.00 22.76 2.92
CA MET A 232 9.05 22.19 4.27
C MET A 232 8.24 23.04 5.26
N ILE A 233 8.49 24.35 5.32
CA ILE A 233 7.78 25.27 6.23
C ILE A 233 6.27 25.22 5.98
N LYS A 234 5.83 25.25 4.70
CA LYS A 234 4.42 25.11 4.35
C LYS A 234 3.82 23.77 4.82
N ARG A 235 4.50 22.64 4.59
CA ARG A 235 4.02 21.32 5.05
C ARG A 235 3.93 21.24 6.58
N THR A 236 4.91 21.81 7.29
CA THR A 236 4.91 21.87 8.76
C THR A 236 3.77 22.73 9.30
N ALA A 237 3.54 23.91 8.73
CA ALA A 237 2.45 24.79 9.14
C ALA A 237 1.07 24.14 8.92
N GLU A 238 0.86 23.49 7.77
CA GLU A 238 -0.36 22.70 7.51
C GLU A 238 -0.54 21.56 8.52
N LEU A 239 0.53 20.82 8.86
CA LEU A 239 0.46 19.73 9.83
C LEU A 239 -0.04 20.19 11.19
N PHE A 240 0.45 21.34 11.70
CA PHE A 240 -0.03 21.91 12.97
C PHE A 240 -1.45 22.47 12.87
N MET A 241 -1.75 23.29 11.84
CA MET A 241 -3.08 23.91 11.70
C MET A 241 -4.20 22.89 11.47
N LEU A 242 -3.97 21.89 10.61
CA LEU A 242 -4.98 20.86 10.32
C LEU A 242 -5.17 19.91 11.51
N SER A 243 -4.12 19.62 12.28
CA SER A 243 -4.25 18.86 13.54
C SER A 243 -5.09 19.61 14.57
N PHE A 244 -4.91 20.93 14.70
CA PHE A 244 -5.75 21.76 15.56
C PHE A 244 -7.22 21.76 15.09
N ILE A 245 -7.47 21.87 13.78
CA ILE A 245 -8.81 21.77 13.20
C ILE A 245 -9.47 20.40 13.48
N ILE A 246 -8.72 19.29 13.36
CA ILE A 246 -9.22 17.94 13.69
C ILE A 246 -9.65 17.88 15.17
N VAL A 247 -8.85 18.41 16.09
CA VAL A 247 -9.19 18.45 17.53
C VAL A 247 -10.41 19.34 17.77
N ALA A 248 -10.47 20.53 17.16
CA ALA A 248 -11.60 21.45 17.28
C ALA A 248 -12.92 20.83 16.78
N LEU A 249 -12.93 20.24 15.58
CA LEU A 249 -14.09 19.54 15.03
C LEU A 249 -14.52 18.35 15.91
N SER A 250 -13.55 17.60 16.45
CA SER A 250 -13.84 16.50 17.38
C SER A 250 -14.51 17.01 18.66
N GLN A 251 -13.99 18.06 19.28
CA GLN A 251 -14.51 18.61 20.54
C GLN A 251 -15.83 19.38 20.38
N GLN A 252 -16.02 20.11 19.28
CA GLN A 252 -17.20 20.97 19.07
C GLN A 252 -18.35 20.26 18.35
N TRP A 253 -18.07 19.27 17.48
CA TRP A 253 -19.10 18.60 16.68
C TRP A 253 -19.30 17.14 17.08
N VAL A 254 -18.23 16.35 17.21
CA VAL A 254 -18.35 14.91 17.53
C VAL A 254 -18.72 14.70 19.00
N VAL A 255 -17.96 15.23 19.96
CA VAL A 255 -18.16 14.99 21.40
C VAL A 255 -19.58 15.33 21.89
N PRO A 256 -20.21 16.46 21.49
CA PRO A 256 -21.60 16.73 21.88
C PRO A 256 -22.61 15.73 21.30
N LEU A 257 -22.40 15.26 20.07
CA LEU A 257 -23.26 14.23 19.45
C LEU A 257 -23.09 12.86 20.13
N LEU A 258 -21.88 12.52 20.58
CA LEU A 258 -21.61 11.32 21.38
C LEU A 258 -22.28 11.43 22.77
N ARG A 259 -22.09 12.54 23.49
CA ARG A 259 -22.70 12.75 24.83
C ARG A 259 -24.23 12.70 24.82
N ASN A 260 -24.86 13.17 23.74
CA ASN A 260 -26.32 13.10 23.55
C ASN A 260 -26.83 11.70 23.14
N SER A 261 -25.95 10.70 23.05
CA SER A 261 -26.25 9.32 22.66
C SER A 261 -25.88 8.40 23.83
N VAL A 262 -26.72 8.41 24.86
CA VAL A 262 -26.42 7.86 26.20
C VAL A 262 -26.38 6.31 26.23
N GLU A 263 -27.07 5.66 25.30
CA GLU A 263 -27.10 4.18 25.19
C GLU A 263 -25.95 3.69 24.29
N PRO A 264 -25.12 2.72 24.73
CA PRO A 264 -24.13 2.06 23.86
C PRO A 264 -24.76 1.47 22.60
N PHE A 265 -24.05 1.50 21.47
CA PHE A 265 -24.58 1.00 20.19
C PHE A 265 -24.96 -0.48 20.24
N SER A 266 -24.33 -1.26 21.13
CA SER A 266 -24.63 -2.69 21.34
C SER A 266 -26.00 -2.98 21.98
N THR A 267 -26.59 -2.02 22.69
CA THR A 267 -27.86 -2.21 23.45
C THR A 267 -29.02 -1.37 22.89
N MET A 268 -28.74 -0.53 21.89
CA MET A 268 -29.64 0.52 21.43
C MET A 268 -30.56 0.04 20.29
N ASN A 269 -31.83 0.45 20.32
CA ASN A 269 -32.81 0.08 19.30
C ASN A 269 -32.35 0.45 17.87
N ILE A 270 -32.43 -0.51 16.92
CA ILE A 270 -31.90 -0.38 15.55
C ILE A 270 -32.35 0.91 14.84
N SER A 271 -33.63 1.28 14.96
CA SER A 271 -34.16 2.53 14.37
C SER A 271 -33.48 3.79 14.91
N ARG A 272 -33.15 3.83 16.21
CA ARG A 272 -32.44 4.97 16.82
C ARG A 272 -30.95 4.92 16.47
N CYS A 273 -30.37 3.72 16.42
CA CYS A 273 -28.97 3.49 16.06
C CYS A 273 -28.67 4.06 14.66
N ILE A 274 -29.50 3.75 13.66
CA ILE A 274 -29.38 4.28 12.30
C ILE A 274 -29.45 5.83 12.28
N GLU A 275 -30.39 6.43 13.00
CA GLU A 275 -30.51 7.90 13.08
C GLU A 275 -29.24 8.56 13.64
N ARG A 276 -28.62 7.97 14.66
CA ARG A 276 -27.39 8.49 15.27
C ARG A 276 -26.16 8.24 14.40
N ILE A 277 -26.06 7.08 13.75
CA ILE A 277 -25.04 6.79 12.73
C ILE A 277 -25.06 7.85 11.63
N LEU A 278 -26.24 8.19 11.07
CA LEU A 278 -26.35 9.20 10.02
C LEU A 278 -25.94 10.61 10.47
N LYS A 279 -26.35 11.04 11.69
CA LYS A 279 -25.95 12.32 12.27
C LYS A 279 -24.44 12.42 12.53
N LEU A 280 -23.80 11.31 12.87
CA LEU A 280 -22.36 11.21 13.13
C LEU A 280 -21.52 11.02 11.85
N ALA A 281 -22.10 10.49 10.77
CA ALA A 281 -21.37 10.15 9.55
C ALA A 281 -20.74 11.38 8.85
N ILE A 282 -21.44 12.52 8.83
CA ILE A 282 -20.95 13.77 8.23
C ILE A 282 -19.70 14.30 8.97
N PRO A 283 -19.72 14.61 10.28
CA PRO A 283 -18.53 15.10 10.99
C PRO A 283 -17.37 14.10 10.94
N ASN A 284 -17.67 12.81 11.08
CA ASN A 284 -16.67 11.75 10.98
C ASN A 284 -15.97 11.77 9.62
N HIS A 285 -16.72 11.80 8.52
CA HIS A 285 -16.15 11.82 7.19
C HIS A 285 -15.31 13.07 6.91
N VAL A 286 -15.76 14.26 7.35
CA VAL A 286 -14.97 15.50 7.25
C VAL A 286 -13.64 15.38 7.99
N ILE A 287 -13.65 14.86 9.22
CA ILE A 287 -12.43 14.62 10.00
C ILE A 287 -11.51 13.62 9.29
N TRP A 288 -12.06 12.55 8.70
CA TRP A 288 -11.28 11.56 7.94
C TRP A 288 -10.62 12.15 6.69
N LEU A 289 -11.28 13.05 5.96
CA LEU A 289 -10.68 13.74 4.81
C LEU A 289 -9.55 14.70 5.22
N ILE A 290 -9.74 15.44 6.32
CA ILE A 290 -8.70 16.33 6.86
C ILE A 290 -7.52 15.52 7.38
N CYS A 291 -7.78 14.40 8.09
CA CYS A 291 -6.77 13.46 8.54
C CYS A 291 -5.99 12.85 7.35
N PHE A 292 -6.70 12.43 6.30
CA PHE A 292 -6.09 11.93 5.07
C PHE A 292 -5.10 12.95 4.47
N TYR A 293 -5.51 14.21 4.30
CA TYR A 293 -4.63 15.25 3.78
C TYR A 293 -3.45 15.51 4.73
N THR A 294 -3.70 15.61 6.03
CA THR A 294 -2.69 15.88 7.07
C THR A 294 -1.59 14.80 7.07
N VAL A 295 -1.98 13.53 6.99
CA VAL A 295 -1.05 12.38 7.02
C VAL A 295 -0.45 12.12 5.63
N PHE A 296 -1.26 11.75 4.64
CA PHE A 296 -0.77 11.25 3.35
C PHE A 296 -0.25 12.34 2.43
N HIS A 297 -0.75 13.57 2.55
CA HIS A 297 -0.19 14.70 1.83
C HIS A 297 0.86 15.42 2.68
N SER A 298 0.49 16.14 3.75
CA SER A 298 1.42 17.08 4.40
C SER A 298 2.55 16.39 5.15
N PHE A 299 2.27 15.40 6.02
CA PHE A 299 3.30 14.69 6.79
C PHE A 299 4.23 13.83 5.91
N LEU A 300 3.70 12.98 5.02
CA LEU A 300 4.56 12.16 4.15
C LEU A 300 5.41 13.00 3.18
N ASN A 301 4.91 14.14 2.68
CA ASN A 301 5.74 15.06 1.88
C ASN A 301 6.82 15.77 2.69
N LEU A 302 6.53 16.16 3.93
CA LEU A 302 7.53 16.73 4.84
C LEU A 302 8.65 15.71 5.10
N LEU A 303 8.29 14.48 5.43
CA LEU A 303 9.23 13.38 5.66
C LEU A 303 10.05 13.07 4.39
N ALA A 304 9.42 13.06 3.22
CA ALA A 304 10.09 12.89 1.93
C ALA A 304 11.12 14.01 1.67
N GLU A 305 10.74 15.27 1.89
CA GLU A 305 11.62 16.43 1.68
C GLU A 305 12.82 16.42 2.66
N ILE A 306 12.58 16.09 3.94
CA ILE A 306 13.64 15.91 4.95
C ILE A 306 14.63 14.83 4.50
N LEU A 307 14.14 13.67 4.06
CA LEU A 307 14.94 12.52 3.65
C LEU A 307 15.46 12.59 2.20
N ARG A 308 15.16 13.67 1.47
CA ARG A 308 15.41 13.83 0.03
C ARG A 308 14.87 12.65 -0.80
N PHE A 309 13.75 12.06 -0.40
CA PHE A 309 13.04 11.01 -1.14
C PHE A 309 12.23 11.65 -2.28
N ALA A 310 12.41 11.15 -3.51
CA ALA A 310 11.83 11.78 -4.70
C ALA A 310 10.53 11.15 -5.21
N ASP A 311 10.18 9.92 -4.80
CA ASP A 311 8.86 9.36 -5.12
C ASP A 311 7.83 9.86 -4.12
N ARG A 312 6.93 10.76 -4.54
CA ARG A 312 5.92 11.35 -3.67
C ARG A 312 4.51 10.95 -4.06
N GLN A 313 4.36 9.87 -4.83
CA GLN A 313 3.05 9.29 -5.17
C GLN A 313 2.54 8.44 -4.00
N PHE A 314 2.16 9.09 -2.90
CA PHE A 314 1.59 8.42 -1.73
C PHE A 314 0.11 8.03 -1.94
N TYR A 315 -0.55 8.68 -2.89
CA TYR A 315 -1.94 8.46 -3.29
C TYR A 315 -2.13 8.87 -4.76
N LEU A 316 -3.22 8.40 -5.36
CA LEU A 316 -3.73 8.74 -6.69
C LEU A 316 -5.09 9.46 -6.56
N ASP A 317 -5.81 9.69 -7.65
CA ASP A 317 -7.08 10.43 -7.68
C ASP A 317 -8.29 9.59 -7.21
N PHE A 318 -8.16 8.98 -6.02
CA PHE A 318 -9.17 8.10 -5.41
C PHE A 318 -10.56 8.75 -5.27
N TRP A 319 -10.65 10.09 -5.23
CA TRP A 319 -11.93 10.82 -5.22
C TRP A 319 -12.73 10.61 -6.51
N ASN A 320 -12.06 10.40 -7.64
CA ASN A 320 -12.66 10.08 -8.93
C ASN A 320 -12.92 8.57 -9.10
N ALA A 321 -12.68 7.73 -8.08
CA ALA A 321 -12.81 6.28 -8.19
C ALA A 321 -14.23 5.86 -8.58
N GLU A 322 -14.38 5.27 -9.76
CA GLU A 322 -15.67 4.73 -10.22
C GLU A 322 -15.99 3.37 -9.62
N THR A 323 -15.01 2.65 -9.05
CA THR A 323 -15.27 1.41 -8.31
C THR A 323 -14.48 1.35 -7.01
N ILE A 324 -15.00 0.58 -6.04
CA ILE A 324 -14.36 0.33 -4.75
C ILE A 324 -12.97 -0.33 -4.96
N SER A 325 -12.86 -1.18 -5.98
CA SER A 325 -11.62 -1.82 -6.44
C SER A 325 -10.57 -0.81 -6.89
N TYR A 326 -10.97 0.31 -7.49
CA TYR A 326 -10.03 1.39 -7.86
C TYR A 326 -9.65 2.22 -6.62
N PHE A 327 -10.63 2.58 -5.78
CA PHE A 327 -10.39 3.29 -4.53
C PHE A 327 -9.33 2.61 -3.64
N TRP A 328 -9.48 1.32 -3.35
CA TRP A 328 -8.54 0.57 -2.50
C TRP A 328 -7.11 0.46 -3.06
N LYS A 329 -6.94 0.66 -4.38
CA LYS A 329 -5.62 0.69 -5.05
C LYS A 329 -4.99 2.09 -5.10
N THR A 330 -5.77 3.14 -4.88
CA THR A 330 -5.37 4.54 -5.14
C THR A 330 -5.28 5.41 -3.91
N TRP A 331 -6.02 5.14 -2.84
CA TRP A 331 -6.00 5.98 -1.63
C TRP A 331 -4.65 5.94 -0.88
N ASN A 332 -4.02 4.77 -0.76
CA ASN A 332 -2.78 4.56 0.00
C ASN A 332 -1.82 3.70 -0.81
N ILE A 333 -1.04 4.35 -1.68
CA ILE A 333 -0.12 3.71 -2.61
C ILE A 333 1.02 2.95 -1.90
N PRO A 334 1.62 3.44 -0.78
CA PRO A 334 2.62 2.67 -0.04
C PRO A 334 2.11 1.30 0.44
N VAL A 335 0.92 1.23 1.04
CA VAL A 335 0.32 -0.05 1.48
C VAL A 335 -0.13 -0.88 0.29
N HIS A 336 -0.75 -0.27 -0.73
CA HIS A 336 -1.17 -0.98 -1.93
C HIS A 336 0.01 -1.65 -2.66
N ARG A 337 1.11 -0.91 -2.92
CA ARG A 337 2.32 -1.44 -3.56
C ARG A 337 2.95 -2.55 -2.72
N TRP A 338 2.99 -2.42 -1.40
CA TRP A 338 3.50 -3.45 -0.50
C TRP A 338 2.68 -4.75 -0.60
N ALA A 339 1.36 -4.65 -0.48
CA ALA A 339 0.46 -5.80 -0.57
C ALA A 339 0.51 -6.46 -1.96
N LEU A 340 0.59 -5.64 -3.02
CA LEU A 340 0.75 -6.11 -4.39
C LEU A 340 2.04 -6.91 -4.56
N ARG A 341 3.17 -6.37 -4.08
CA ARG A 341 4.52 -6.91 -4.29
C ARG A 341 4.85 -8.12 -3.41
N HIS A 342 4.38 -8.13 -2.17
CA HIS A 342 4.79 -9.12 -1.16
C HIS A 342 3.74 -10.18 -0.83
N ILE A 343 2.47 -10.00 -1.23
CA ILE A 343 1.40 -10.98 -1.03
C ILE A 343 0.81 -11.38 -2.38
N TYR A 344 0.18 -10.43 -3.09
CA TYR A 344 -0.64 -10.74 -4.27
C TYR A 344 0.18 -11.33 -5.43
N MET A 345 1.27 -10.67 -5.84
CA MET A 345 2.11 -11.12 -6.95
C MET A 345 2.78 -12.47 -6.65
N PRO A 346 3.39 -12.72 -5.46
CA PRO A 346 3.86 -14.06 -5.09
C PRO A 346 2.78 -15.13 -5.15
N MET A 347 1.57 -14.88 -4.62
CA MET A 347 0.47 -15.84 -4.70
C MET A 347 0.07 -16.15 -6.16
N VAL A 348 -0.13 -15.13 -6.98
CA VAL A 348 -0.51 -15.33 -8.39
C VAL A 348 0.61 -16.02 -9.19
N ARG A 349 1.89 -15.69 -8.92
CA ARG A 349 3.06 -16.38 -9.52
C ARG A 349 3.17 -17.85 -9.10
N ASN A 350 2.65 -18.20 -7.92
CA ASN A 350 2.55 -19.57 -7.40
C ASN A 350 1.27 -20.30 -7.84
N GLY A 351 0.49 -19.76 -8.78
CA GLY A 351 -0.67 -20.43 -9.37
C GLY A 351 -2.01 -20.21 -8.64
N TYR A 352 -2.04 -19.43 -7.56
CA TYR A 352 -3.31 -19.10 -6.89
C TYR A 352 -4.16 -18.15 -7.74
N SER A 353 -5.49 -18.28 -7.63
CA SER A 353 -6.43 -17.41 -8.34
C SER A 353 -6.28 -15.94 -7.89
N LYS A 354 -6.59 -15.01 -8.79
CA LYS A 354 -6.62 -13.57 -8.48
C LYS A 354 -7.60 -13.24 -7.35
N MET A 355 -8.70 -13.98 -7.23
CA MET A 355 -9.66 -13.81 -6.13
C MET A 355 -9.03 -14.25 -4.79
N ASN A 356 -8.40 -15.42 -4.75
CA ASN A 356 -7.77 -15.93 -3.52
C ASN A 356 -6.66 -14.98 -3.04
N ALA A 357 -5.84 -14.47 -3.97
CA ALA A 357 -4.82 -13.47 -3.67
C ALA A 357 -5.41 -12.16 -3.13
N SER A 358 -6.51 -11.66 -3.70
CA SER A 358 -7.24 -10.49 -3.18
C SER A 358 -7.82 -10.74 -1.79
N VAL A 359 -8.48 -11.89 -1.57
CA VAL A 359 -9.06 -12.26 -0.27
C VAL A 359 -8.00 -12.30 0.83
N VAL A 360 -6.81 -12.88 0.57
CA VAL A 360 -5.71 -12.89 1.54
C VAL A 360 -5.15 -11.48 1.82
N VAL A 361 -5.05 -10.62 0.80
CA VAL A 361 -4.68 -9.20 1.01
C VAL A 361 -5.70 -8.47 1.89
N PHE A 362 -7.01 -8.64 1.64
CA PHE A 362 -8.06 -8.03 2.45
C PHE A 362 -8.11 -8.61 3.87
N PHE A 363 -7.89 -9.92 4.06
CA PHE A 363 -7.80 -10.57 5.37
C PHE A 363 -6.64 -10.02 6.22
N ILE A 364 -5.44 -9.91 5.64
CA ILE A 364 -4.27 -9.34 6.33
C ILE A 364 -4.51 -7.85 6.64
N SER A 365 -5.16 -7.12 5.73
CA SER A 365 -5.56 -5.73 5.98
C SER A 365 -6.57 -5.63 7.13
N ALA A 366 -7.60 -6.47 7.15
CA ALA A 366 -8.64 -6.53 8.19
C ALA A 366 -8.06 -6.83 9.57
N PHE A 367 -7.08 -7.76 9.66
CA PHE A 367 -6.33 -8.03 10.88
C PHE A 367 -5.66 -6.76 11.42
N PHE A 368 -4.94 -6.00 10.58
CA PHE A 368 -4.27 -4.77 11.04
C PHE A 368 -5.24 -3.64 11.39
N HIS A 369 -6.39 -3.53 10.73
CA HIS A 369 -7.42 -2.53 11.09
C HIS A 369 -8.03 -2.84 12.46
N GLU A 370 -8.37 -4.11 12.74
CA GLU A 370 -8.85 -4.52 14.06
C GLU A 370 -7.77 -4.33 15.14
N TYR A 371 -6.53 -4.76 14.87
CA TYR A 371 -5.38 -4.59 15.77
C TYR A 371 -5.16 -3.13 16.20
N LEU A 372 -5.21 -2.18 15.26
CA LEU A 372 -4.96 -0.76 15.53
C LEU A 372 -6.11 -0.02 16.26
N VAL A 373 -7.29 -0.63 16.34
CA VAL A 373 -8.48 -0.05 16.96
C VAL A 373 -8.81 -0.77 18.28
N SER A 374 -8.87 -2.10 18.26
CA SER A 374 -9.28 -2.91 19.41
C SER A 374 -8.25 -3.00 20.51
N VAL A 375 -6.96 -3.11 20.19
CA VAL A 375 -5.92 -3.22 21.23
C VAL A 375 -5.78 -1.91 22.03
N PRO A 376 -5.73 -0.71 21.41
CA PRO A 376 -5.67 0.55 22.17
C PRO A 376 -6.92 0.85 23.00
N LEU A 377 -8.09 0.41 22.53
CA LEU A 377 -9.38 0.64 23.22
C LEU A 377 -9.76 -0.51 24.17
N HIS A 378 -8.98 -1.59 24.21
CA HIS A 378 -9.25 -2.82 25.00
C HIS A 378 -10.61 -3.48 24.64
N MET A 379 -11.03 -3.40 23.38
CA MET A 379 -12.37 -3.80 22.92
C MET A 379 -12.32 -4.71 21.68
N PHE A 380 -12.53 -6.01 21.87
CA PHE A 380 -12.41 -7.03 20.82
C PHE A 380 -13.78 -7.45 20.26
N ARG A 381 -14.39 -6.62 19.40
CA ARG A 381 -15.73 -6.85 18.84
C ARG A 381 -15.75 -7.27 17.37
N PHE A 382 -14.61 -7.28 16.68
CA PHE A 382 -14.44 -7.65 15.28
C PHE A 382 -15.21 -6.78 14.27
N TRP A 383 -15.72 -5.62 14.66
CA TRP A 383 -16.49 -4.73 13.78
C TRP A 383 -15.65 -4.13 12.65
N ALA A 384 -14.39 -3.74 12.92
CA ALA A 384 -13.51 -3.19 11.90
C ALA A 384 -13.03 -4.30 10.95
N TYR A 385 -12.74 -5.49 11.49
CA TYR A 385 -12.46 -6.70 10.73
C TYR A 385 -13.61 -7.05 9.76
N TYR A 386 -14.84 -7.22 10.25
CA TYR A 386 -15.99 -7.57 9.42
C TYR A 386 -16.31 -6.46 8.39
N GLY A 387 -16.20 -5.20 8.78
CA GLY A 387 -16.33 -4.06 7.86
C GLY A 387 -15.30 -4.09 6.73
N MET A 388 -14.09 -4.60 6.94
CA MET A 388 -13.05 -4.72 5.90
C MET A 388 -13.35 -5.91 4.98
N MET A 389 -13.79 -7.04 5.55
CA MET A 389 -14.19 -8.21 4.75
C MET A 389 -15.43 -7.93 3.89
N ALA A 390 -16.36 -7.09 4.36
CA ALA A 390 -17.52 -6.63 3.60
C ALA A 390 -17.17 -5.78 2.36
N GLN A 391 -15.96 -5.21 2.29
CA GLN A 391 -15.50 -4.49 1.09
C GLN A 391 -15.24 -5.43 -0.10
N ILE A 392 -15.01 -6.73 0.12
CA ILE A 392 -14.78 -7.71 -0.95
C ILE A 392 -16.05 -7.90 -1.82
N PRO A 393 -17.22 -8.29 -1.26
CA PRO A 393 -18.46 -8.39 -2.06
C PRO A 393 -18.90 -7.03 -2.60
N LEU A 394 -18.69 -5.92 -1.88
CA LEU A 394 -19.00 -4.58 -2.39
C LEU A 394 -18.12 -4.19 -3.58
N SER A 395 -16.83 -4.55 -3.55
CA SER A 395 -15.93 -4.40 -4.70
C SER A 395 -16.42 -5.21 -5.90
N TYR A 396 -16.78 -6.47 -5.70
CA TYR A 396 -17.36 -7.31 -6.75
C TYR A 396 -18.64 -6.69 -7.34
N PHE A 397 -19.54 -6.17 -6.50
CA PHE A 397 -20.76 -5.50 -6.92
C PHE A 397 -20.47 -4.27 -7.78
N THR A 398 -19.58 -3.37 -7.35
CA THR A 398 -19.21 -2.19 -8.15
C THR A 398 -18.50 -2.54 -9.46
N ASP A 399 -17.60 -3.52 -9.45
CA ASP A 399 -16.82 -3.95 -10.62
C ASP A 399 -17.67 -4.73 -11.65
N LYS A 400 -18.68 -5.51 -11.22
CA LYS A 400 -19.42 -6.45 -12.10
C LYS A 400 -20.87 -6.08 -12.36
N VAL A 401 -21.58 -5.55 -11.37
CA VAL A 401 -23.01 -5.23 -11.49
C VAL A 401 -23.17 -3.78 -11.97
N VAL A 402 -22.57 -2.83 -11.25
CA VAL A 402 -22.69 -1.39 -11.53
C VAL A 402 -21.82 -0.98 -12.74
N LYS A 403 -20.68 -1.66 -12.93
CA LYS A 403 -19.72 -1.42 -14.03
C LYS A 403 -19.15 0.03 -14.04
N GLY A 404 -18.99 0.63 -12.87
CA GLY A 404 -18.36 1.94 -12.70
C GLY A 404 -19.28 3.14 -12.96
N GLY A 405 -18.75 4.16 -13.63
CA GLY A 405 -19.42 5.43 -13.90
C GLY A 405 -19.80 6.22 -12.64
N ARG A 406 -20.72 7.18 -12.82
CA ARG A 406 -21.21 8.06 -11.73
C ARG A 406 -21.86 7.28 -10.58
N ALA A 407 -22.64 6.24 -10.90
CA ALA A 407 -23.29 5.40 -9.88
C ALA A 407 -22.25 4.65 -9.03
N GLY A 408 -21.21 4.11 -9.65
CA GLY A 408 -20.11 3.47 -8.93
C GLY A 408 -19.30 4.45 -8.07
N ASN A 409 -19.08 5.68 -8.52
CA ASN A 409 -18.46 6.74 -7.70
C ASN A 409 -19.34 7.17 -6.51
N ILE A 410 -20.66 7.22 -6.68
CA ILE A 410 -21.63 7.44 -5.60
C ILE A 410 -21.54 6.30 -4.56
N ILE A 411 -21.51 5.04 -4.99
CA ILE A 411 -21.38 3.89 -4.09
C ILE A 411 -20.02 3.90 -3.36
N MET A 412 -18.95 4.31 -4.04
CA MET A 412 -17.62 4.47 -3.44
C MET A 412 -17.63 5.49 -2.30
N TRP A 413 -18.19 6.68 -2.53
CA TRP A 413 -18.33 7.71 -1.51
C TRP A 413 -19.30 7.31 -0.39
N LEU A 414 -20.41 6.63 -0.67
CA LEU A 414 -21.30 6.07 0.36
C LEU A 414 -20.56 5.06 1.26
N SER A 415 -19.71 4.20 0.69
CA SER A 415 -18.85 3.27 1.45
C SER A 415 -17.82 4.01 2.32
N LEU A 416 -17.29 5.14 1.86
CA LEU A 416 -16.40 5.99 2.65
C LEU A 416 -17.09 6.77 3.77
N ILE A 417 -18.38 7.05 3.65
CA ILE A 417 -19.16 7.75 4.69
C ILE A 417 -19.74 6.77 5.71
N LEU A 418 -20.26 5.62 5.27
CA LEU A 418 -21.02 4.68 6.10
C LEU A 418 -20.26 3.38 6.45
N GLY A 419 -19.13 3.10 5.80
CA GLY A 419 -18.34 1.89 5.99
C GLY A 419 -17.27 2.02 7.07
N GLN A 420 -16.00 1.82 6.69
CA GLN A 420 -14.87 1.70 7.63
C GLN A 420 -14.72 2.87 8.63
N PRO A 421 -14.81 4.14 8.22
CA PRO A 421 -14.78 5.25 9.17
C PRO A 421 -15.84 5.16 10.28
N MET A 422 -17.02 4.60 10.00
CA MET A 422 -18.09 4.46 11.00
C MET A 422 -17.86 3.31 11.97
N THR A 423 -17.30 2.18 11.53
CA THR A 423 -16.97 1.08 12.46
C THR A 423 -15.96 1.53 13.51
N ILE A 424 -14.99 2.36 13.12
CA ILE A 424 -14.00 2.96 14.04
C ILE A 424 -14.69 3.94 15.00
N LEU A 425 -15.64 4.75 14.52
CA LEU A 425 -16.40 5.65 15.40
C LEU A 425 -17.28 4.89 16.40
N MET A 426 -17.86 3.75 16.03
CA MET A 426 -18.64 2.91 16.95
C MET A 426 -17.77 2.36 18.10
N TYR A 427 -16.51 2.00 17.83
CA TYR A 427 -15.55 1.64 18.89
C TYR A 427 -15.27 2.83 19.82
N VAL A 428 -14.97 4.00 19.27
CA VAL A 428 -14.67 5.21 20.06
C VAL A 428 -15.88 5.68 20.87
N HIS A 429 -17.09 5.58 20.32
CA HIS A 429 -18.35 5.89 21.00
C HIS A 429 -18.56 5.02 22.24
N ASP A 430 -18.52 3.69 22.08
CA ASP A 430 -18.77 2.79 23.19
C ASP A 430 -17.64 2.86 24.24
N TRP A 431 -16.38 2.99 23.81
CA TRP A 431 -15.26 3.26 24.73
C TRP A 431 -15.50 4.55 25.53
N TYR A 432 -15.94 5.63 24.86
CA TYR A 432 -16.23 6.91 25.49
C TYR A 432 -17.35 6.79 26.54
N ILE A 433 -18.42 6.06 26.25
CA ILE A 433 -19.53 5.83 27.19
C ILE A 433 -19.08 5.01 28.40
N PHE A 434 -18.34 3.91 28.20
CA PHE A 434 -17.84 3.09 29.31
C PHE A 434 -16.94 3.88 30.28
N HIS A 435 -16.14 4.82 29.77
CA HIS A 435 -15.23 5.63 30.59
C HIS A 435 -15.85 6.96 31.08
N ASN A 436 -17.03 7.36 30.59
CA ASN A 436 -17.71 8.60 30.99
C ASN A 436 -19.20 8.36 31.37
N PRO A 437 -19.50 7.47 32.36
CA PRO A 437 -20.87 7.08 32.69
C PRO A 437 -21.74 8.23 33.24
N HIS A 438 -21.15 9.35 33.67
CA HIS A 438 -21.87 10.50 34.23
C HIS A 438 -22.84 11.21 33.27
N GLY A 439 -22.77 10.93 31.96
CA GLY A 439 -23.81 11.37 31.02
C GLY A 439 -25.18 10.70 31.23
N ALA A 440 -25.20 9.47 31.79
CA ALA A 440 -26.42 8.71 32.00
C ALA A 440 -27.19 9.09 33.27
N VAL A 441 -26.47 9.39 34.36
CA VAL A 441 -27.07 9.65 35.68
C VAL A 441 -28.01 10.88 35.66
N ASN A 442 -27.66 11.93 34.91
CA ASN A 442 -28.48 13.13 34.83
C ASN A 442 -29.80 12.91 34.07
N ALA A 443 -29.87 11.93 33.16
CA ALA A 443 -31.10 11.61 32.44
C ALA A 443 -32.13 10.91 33.34
N THR A 444 -31.67 10.01 34.24
CA THR A 444 -32.54 9.31 35.19
C THR A 444 -33.09 10.25 36.26
N VAL A 445 -32.30 11.23 36.72
CA VAL A 445 -32.79 12.26 37.66
C VAL A 445 -33.83 13.17 37.01
N LEU A 446 -33.67 13.51 35.72
CA LEU A 446 -34.65 14.30 34.95
C LEU A 446 -35.92 13.53 34.57
N SER A 447 -35.90 12.20 34.51
CA SER A 447 -37.11 11.38 34.34
C SER A 447 -37.81 11.00 35.65
N ALA A 448 -37.17 11.27 36.81
CA ALA A 448 -37.76 11.09 38.13
C ALA A 448 -38.31 12.40 38.73
N THR A 449 -38.19 13.52 37.99
CA THR A 449 -38.66 14.86 38.37
C THR A 449 -39.70 15.44 37.39
N LYS A 450 -40.34 14.56 36.61
CA LYS A 450 -41.54 14.79 35.81
C LYS A 450 -42.53 13.64 36.02
#